data_AF-A0A7K4H9F2-F1
#
_entry.id   AF-A0A7K4H9F2-F1
#
_cell.length_a   1.000
_cell.length_b   1.000
_cell.length_c   1.000
_cell.angle_alpha   90.00
_cell.angle_beta   90.00
_cell.angle_gamma   90.00
#
_symmetry.space_group_name_H-M   'P 1'
#
loop_
_entity.id
_entity.type
_entity.pdbx_description
1 polymer ?
#
loop_
_entity_poly.entity_id
_entity_poly.type
_entity_poly.pdbx_seq_one_letter_code
_entity_poly.pdbx_strand_id
1 'polypeptide(L)' 'MFTKIKNTYNEYPKAFKVLTLATFIDMLGSFLLYPFYALYITERFGVGMIEVGYLF' A
#
# COMPACT_ATOMS: atom_id res chain seq x y z
N MET A 1 -21.52 -20.13 -3.97
CA MET A 1 -20.54 -19.02 -4.19
C MET A 1 -19.25 -19.24 -3.42
N PHE A 2 -19.28 -19.52 -2.12
CA PHE A 2 -18.09 -19.80 -1.29
C PHE A 2 -17.19 -20.92 -1.82
N THR A 3 -17.75 -22.00 -2.35
CA THR A 3 -17.00 -23.11 -2.97
C THR A 3 -16.24 -22.68 -4.21
N LYS A 4 -16.81 -21.77 -5.00
CA LYS A 4 -16.18 -21.23 -6.21
C LYS A 4 -14.96 -20.37 -5.86
N ILE A 5 -15.10 -19.49 -4.87
CA ILE A 5 -14.01 -18.65 -4.36
C ILE A 5 -12.89 -19.51 -3.76
N LYS A 6 -13.24 -20.55 -2.98
CA LYS A 6 -12.26 -21.47 -2.39
C LYS A 6 -11.48 -22.25 -3.46
N ASN A 7 -12.17 -22.72 -4.51
CA ASN A 7 -11.52 -23.43 -5.62
C ASN A 7 -10.56 -22.53 -6.38
N THR A 8 -11.01 -21.33 -6.78
CA THR A 8 -10.15 -20.33 -7.44
C THR A 8 -8.97 -19.92 -6.57
N TYR A 9 -9.16 -19.72 -5.27
CA TYR A 9 -8.05 -19.44 -4.36
C TYR A 9 -7.05 -20.60 -4.32
N ASN A 10 -7.50 -21.85 -4.36
CA ASN A 10 -6.64 -23.03 -4.34
C ASN A 10 -5.87 -23.29 -5.66
N GLU A 11 -6.33 -22.75 -6.79
CA GLU A 11 -5.66 -22.85 -8.08
C GLU A 11 -4.31 -22.11 -8.12
N TYR A 12 -4.15 -21.05 -7.32
CA TYR A 12 -2.92 -20.29 -7.28
C TYR A 12 -1.82 -20.99 -6.45
N PRO A 13 -0.53 -20.89 -6.84
CA PRO A 13 0.59 -21.37 -6.05
C PRO A 13 0.66 -20.74 -4.65
N LYS A 14 1.16 -21.47 -3.65
CA LYS A 14 1.33 -20.94 -2.27
C LYS A 14 2.19 -19.69 -2.23
N ALA A 15 3.30 -19.67 -2.97
CA ALA A 15 4.19 -18.51 -3.05
C ALA A 15 3.48 -17.25 -3.56
N PHE A 16 2.61 -17.40 -4.57
CA PHE A 16 1.82 -16.29 -5.10
C PHE A 16 0.90 -15.69 -4.03
N LYS A 17 0.19 -16.53 -3.26
CA LYS A 17 -0.71 -16.07 -2.19
C LYS A 17 0.03 -15.28 -1.10
N VAL A 18 1.20 -15.78 -0.70
CA VAL A 18 2.05 -15.10 0.29
C VAL A 18 2.49 -13.74 -0.25
N LEU A 19 2.94 -13.70 -1.50
CA LEU A 19 3.40 -12.46 -2.11
C LEU A 19 2.26 -11.45 -2.27
N THR A 20 1.09 -11.88 -2.74
CA THR A 20 -0.09 -11.00 -2.85
C THR A 20 -0.50 -10.43 -1.49
N LEU A 21 -0.51 -11.25 -0.43
CA LEU A 21 -0.85 -10.77 0.92
C LEU A 21 0.22 -9.82 1.47
N ALA A 22 1.50 -10.12 1.27
CA ALA A 22 2.60 -9.25 1.69
C ALA A 22 2.51 -7.89 0.98
N THR A 23 2.40 -7.89 -0.35
CA THR A 23 2.25 -6.67 -1.15
C THR A 23 1.00 -5.89 -0.77
N PHE A 24 -0.11 -6.57 -0.47
CA PHE A 24 -1.32 -5.90 0.00
C PHE A 24 -1.09 -5.15 1.32
N ILE A 25 -0.43 -5.79 2.29
CA ILE A 25 -0.08 -5.15 3.57
C ILE A 25 0.89 -3.98 3.34
N ASP A 26 1.91 -4.15 2.50
CA ASP A 26 2.88 -3.10 2.18
C ASP A 26 2.22 -1.88 1.53
N MET A 27 1.29 -2.11 0.59
CA MET A 27 0.55 -1.04 -0.07
C MET A 27 -0.38 -0.31 0.89
N LEU A 28 -1.07 -1.05 1.78
CA LEU A 28 -1.90 -0.43 2.81
C LEU A 28 -1.06 0.44 3.75
N GLY A 29 0.08 -0.08 4.23
CA GLY A 29 0.99 0.68 5.09
C GLY A 29 1.49 1.94 4.40
N SER A 30 1.97 1.82 3.17
CA SER A 30 2.48 2.94 2.39
C SER A 30 1.39 3.99 2.13
N PHE A 31 0.20 3.57 1.71
CA PHE A 31 -0.93 4.46 1.46
C PHE A 31 -1.36 5.24 2.71
N LEU A 32 -1.34 4.59 3.88
CA LEU A 32 -1.66 5.24 5.15
C LEU A 32 -0.57 6.20 5.59
N LEU A 33 0.72 5.86 5.41
CA LEU A 33 1.85 6.63 5.92
C LEU A 33 2.19 7.85 5.05
N TYR A 34 2.06 7.74 3.71
CA TYR A 34 2.46 8.81 2.79
C TYR A 34 1.84 10.19 3.10
N PRO A 35 0.54 10.32 3.39
CA PRO A 35 -0.05 11.61 3.75
C PRO A 35 0.58 12.23 4.99
N PHE A 36 0.91 11.42 6.01
CA PHE A 36 1.55 11.92 7.23
C PHE A 36 3.00 12.34 6.98
N TYR A 37 3.73 11.63 6.12
CA TYR A 37 5.05 12.07 5.70
C TYR A 37 4.99 13.38 4.92
N ALA A 38 4.01 13.55 4.04
CA ALA A 38 3.82 14.80 3.31
C ALA A 38 3.55 15.98 4.25
N LEU A 39 2.67 15.80 5.24
CA LEU A 39 2.40 16.81 6.27
C LEU A 39 3.62 17.11 7.13
N TYR A 40 4.35 16.07 7.55
CA TYR A 40 5.58 16.23 8.33
C TYR A 40 6.62 17.04 7.58
N ILE A 41 6.86 16.75 6.30
CA ILE A 41 7.84 17.49 5.49
C ILE A 41 7.40 18.95 5.33
N THR A 42 6.12 19.17 5.03
CA THR A 42 5.51 20.51 4.94
C THR A 42 5.79 21.32 6.21
N GLU A 43 5.50 20.76 7.38
CA GLU A 43 5.68 21.46 8.67
C GLU A 43 7.16 21.60 9.07
N ARG A 44 7.95 20.53 8.92
CA ARG A 44 9.34 20.48 9.40
C ARG A 44 10.27 21.39 8.60
N PHE A 45 10.02 21.53 7.31
CA PHE A 45 10.89 22.27 6.38
C PHE A 45 10.23 23.57 5.87
N GLY A 46 8.96 23.82 6.21
CA GLY A 46 8.24 25.03 5.80
C GLY A 46 7.99 25.11 4.30
N VAL A 47 7.94 23.97 3.61
CA VAL A 47 7.73 23.87 2.16
C VAL A 47 6.24 23.72 1.83
N GLY A 48 5.84 24.12 0.62
CA GLY A 48 4.44 24.00 0.17
C GLY A 48 4.05 22.58 -0.23
N MET A 49 2.74 22.28 -0.20
CA MET A 49 2.19 20.98 -0.63
C MET A 49 2.48 20.63 -2.10
N ILE A 50 2.66 21.63 -2.97
CA ILE A 50 3.05 21.40 -4.38
C ILE A 50 4.46 20.84 -4.47
N GLU A 51 5.40 21.39 -3.69
CA GLU A 51 6.79 20.93 -3.64
C GLU A 51 6.89 19.52 -3.08
N VAL A 52 6.14 19.25 -2.01
CA VAL A 52 6.03 17.91 -1.42
C VAL A 52 5.40 16.92 -2.39
N GLY A 53 4.41 17.35 -3.19
CA GLY A 53 3.79 16.54 -4.23
C GLY A 53 4.73 16.13 -5.38
N TYR A 54 5.89 16.79 -5.55
CA TYR A 54 6.93 16.32 -6.47
C TYR A 54 7.81 15.21 -5.88
N LEU A 55 7.78 14.99 -4.56
CA LEU A 55 8.59 13.98 -3.87
C LEU A 55 7.90 12.60 -3.78
N PHE A 56 6.58 12.55 -3.92
CA PHE A 56 5.74 11.34 -3.83
C PHE A 56 5.07 11.05 -5.17
#